data_AF-A0A6I4NGJ9-F1
#
_entry.id   AF-A0A6I4NGJ9-F1
#
_cell.length_a   1.000
_cell.length_b   1.000
_cell.length_c   1.000
_cell.angle_alpha   90.00
_cell.angle_beta   90.00
_cell.angle_gamma   90.00
#
_symmetry.space_group_name_H-M   'P 1'
#
loop_
_entity.id
_entity.type
_entity.pdbx_description
1 polymer ?
#
loop_
_entity_poly.entity_id
_entity_poly.type
_entity_poly.pdbx_seq_one_letter_code
_entity_poly.pdbx_strand_id
1 'polypeptide(L)'
;MENSTDLQQQKCPYLAKQAATVAVIPDISTPLVATTNQPPVIGNANLGLLNNFIGTWNSPTGADATGYNVMPLPQADTPNGYITKNFPYFEEISFAAIAGGAPNREGQYTQASSVLFYEQRVYIADNADPNGAQPIQNTLIHAENGTWLYHVIQNQVEGPYGPGTVPVTNPIPVQNAATQYNKQISVPHGVSVLMTGGPVVTGTGNPVFPTADRTKLPFTDPTIIDPSTYLTQQLDTLKANGVTVTSYSSITVSTTNEGGAVSNINFENSFGKVLSMNTTWYVETLSNGKVQLQYIQNIVLQFLINGLPTQFSHIDANTLQLVETFVPVNATQPWQDTGVTVQPGNSSIISYESGLWTADPQTNNGNLYDANGCPGIIVTQSGYPVQNVNMGALIGQVGTNPPFFIGNGPVVTPAGQSGALQLCINDDLNAQYGAGLADNIGSLQVRIRVA
;
A
#
# COMPACT_ATOMS: atom_id res chain seq x y z
N MET A 1 34.82 -39.69 33.99
CA MET A 1 35.20 -38.51 33.20
C MET A 1 34.61 -37.31 33.92
N GLU A 2 35.50 -36.49 34.45
CA GLU A 2 35.21 -35.46 35.45
C GLU A 2 34.40 -34.29 34.88
N ASN A 3 33.51 -33.77 35.72
CA ASN A 3 32.84 -32.50 35.54
C ASN A 3 33.88 -31.37 35.62
N SER A 4 34.07 -30.65 34.50
CA SER A 4 34.76 -29.37 34.50
C SER A 4 33.74 -28.25 34.68
N THR A 5 33.65 -27.75 35.92
CA THR A 5 33.00 -26.49 36.28
C THR A 5 34.01 -25.36 36.07
N ASP A 6 34.00 -24.73 34.90
CA ASP A 6 34.65 -23.42 34.72
C ASP A 6 33.87 -22.58 33.70
N LEU A 7 32.70 -22.07 34.13
CA LEU A 7 32.05 -20.96 33.45
C LEU A 7 32.71 -19.67 33.92
N GLN A 8 33.94 -19.44 33.45
CA GLN A 8 34.43 -18.07 33.33
C GLN A 8 33.45 -17.32 32.43
N GLN A 9 32.90 -16.25 32.99
CA GLN A 9 32.05 -15.27 32.34
C GLN A 9 32.76 -14.76 31.08
N GLN A 10 32.53 -15.41 29.93
CA GLN A 10 32.98 -14.91 28.64
C GLN A 10 32.23 -13.60 28.39
N LYS A 11 32.87 -12.47 28.74
CA LYS A 11 32.51 -11.16 28.21
C LYS A 11 32.51 -11.30 26.69
N CYS A 12 31.33 -11.22 26.08
CA CYS A 12 31.17 -11.20 24.63
C CYS A 12 32.09 -10.09 24.04
N PRO A 13 33.14 -10.44 23.27
CA PRO A 13 34.01 -9.44 22.67
C PRO A 13 33.50 -9.17 21.25
N TYR A 14 32.33 -8.56 21.11
CA TYR A 14 31.87 -8.09 19.80
C TYR A 14 31.12 -6.77 19.93
N LEU A 15 31.88 -5.68 19.98
CA LEU A 15 31.43 -4.43 19.36
C LEU A 15 31.50 -4.66 17.85
N ALA A 16 30.46 -5.26 17.27
CA ALA A 16 30.28 -5.24 15.83
C ALA A 16 30.07 -3.77 15.45
N LYS A 17 31.16 -3.06 15.11
CA LYS A 17 31.08 -1.75 14.47
C LYS A 17 30.55 -1.99 13.06
N GLN A 18 29.24 -1.80 12.88
CA GLN A 18 28.66 -1.66 11.55
C GLN A 18 29.38 -0.50 10.86
N ALA A 19 29.89 -0.74 9.66
CA ALA A 19 30.64 0.28 8.92
C ALA A 19 29.73 1.51 8.72
N ALA A 20 30.28 2.70 8.95
CA ALA A 20 29.61 3.96 8.69
C ALA A 20 29.31 4.08 7.19
N THR A 21 28.09 3.73 6.77
CA THR A 21 27.59 4.07 5.44
C THR A 21 26.85 5.38 5.52
N VAL A 22 27.02 6.26 4.53
CA VAL A 22 26.18 7.45 4.41
C VAL A 22 24.73 6.96 4.29
N ALA A 23 23.86 7.39 5.20
CA ALA A 23 22.46 7.03 5.19
C ALA A 23 21.80 7.56 3.90
N VAL A 24 21.56 6.68 2.93
CA VAL A 24 20.82 7.01 1.71
C VAL A 24 19.33 6.96 2.06
N ILE A 25 18.60 8.03 1.74
CA ILE A 25 17.14 8.02 1.85
C ILE A 25 16.63 7.03 0.79
N PRO A 26 15.91 5.96 1.19
CA PRO A 26 15.37 4.99 0.24
C PRO A 26 14.37 5.66 -0.70
N ASP A 27 14.34 5.22 -1.97
CA ASP A 27 13.24 5.54 -2.88
C ASP A 27 12.02 4.72 -2.46
N ILE A 28 11.03 5.41 -1.91
CA ILE A 28 9.75 4.87 -1.43
C ILE A 28 8.59 5.23 -2.37
N SER A 29 8.91 5.60 -3.62
CA SER A 29 7.92 5.96 -4.65
C SER A 29 7.75 4.87 -5.71
N THR A 30 8.72 3.96 -5.83
CA THR A 30 8.67 2.84 -6.77
C THR A 30 7.92 1.64 -6.15
N PRO A 31 6.92 1.06 -6.84
CA PRO A 31 6.21 -0.12 -6.33
C PRO A 31 7.13 -1.31 -6.02
N LEU A 32 6.90 -1.94 -4.87
CA LEU A 32 7.63 -3.13 -4.41
C LEU A 32 7.12 -4.42 -5.07
N VAL A 33 5.81 -4.49 -5.33
CA VAL A 33 5.17 -5.65 -5.96
C VAL A 33 4.70 -5.26 -7.35
N ALA A 34 5.12 -6.03 -8.35
CA ALA A 34 4.60 -5.92 -9.71
C ALA A 34 3.37 -6.82 -9.88
N THR A 35 2.35 -6.34 -10.58
CA THR A 35 1.25 -7.18 -11.06
C THR A 35 1.73 -8.04 -12.23
N THR A 36 0.94 -9.04 -12.62
CA THR A 36 1.26 -9.87 -13.79
C THR A 36 0.60 -9.32 -15.04
N ASN A 37 1.19 -9.60 -16.21
CA ASN A 37 0.60 -9.25 -17.52
C ASN A 37 -0.68 -10.06 -17.87
N GLN A 38 -1.23 -10.79 -16.92
CA GLN A 38 -2.42 -11.61 -17.09
C GLN A 38 -3.64 -10.82 -16.59
N PRO A 39 -4.73 -10.73 -17.37
CA PRO A 39 -5.96 -10.15 -16.88
C PRO A 39 -6.52 -11.00 -15.74
N PRO A 40 -7.10 -10.40 -14.69
CA PRO A 40 -7.56 -11.17 -13.56
C PRO A 40 -8.71 -12.12 -13.91
N VAL A 41 -8.52 -13.41 -13.62
CA VAL A 41 -9.54 -14.47 -13.87
C VAL A 41 -10.80 -14.20 -13.02
N ILE A 42 -10.61 -13.61 -11.85
CA ILE A 42 -11.67 -13.08 -11.01
C ILE A 42 -11.51 -11.56 -11.03
N GLY A 43 -12.32 -10.85 -11.81
CA GLY A 43 -12.19 -9.40 -12.00
C GLY A 43 -12.20 -8.60 -10.68
N ASN A 44 -11.65 -7.37 -10.71
CA ASN A 44 -11.46 -6.50 -9.54
C ASN A 44 -12.74 -6.22 -8.73
N ALA A 45 -13.93 -6.42 -9.33
CA ALA A 45 -15.23 -6.31 -8.67
C ALA A 45 -15.41 -7.28 -7.47
N ASN A 46 -14.56 -8.30 -7.33
CA ASN A 46 -14.65 -9.32 -6.28
C ASN A 46 -13.61 -9.17 -5.15
N LEU A 47 -12.94 -8.02 -4.97
CA LEU A 47 -11.95 -7.84 -3.89
C LEU A 47 -12.52 -7.26 -2.57
N GLY A 48 -13.81 -6.94 -2.52
CA GLY A 48 -14.41 -6.31 -1.34
C GLY A 48 -13.67 -5.02 -0.94
N LEU A 49 -13.43 -4.82 0.37
CA LEU A 49 -12.67 -3.67 0.86
C LEU A 49 -11.24 -3.60 0.29
N LEU A 50 -10.63 -4.75 -0.02
CA LEU A 50 -9.24 -4.84 -0.48
C LEU A 50 -9.01 -4.09 -1.79
N ASN A 51 -10.04 -3.87 -2.62
CA ASN A 51 -9.90 -3.06 -3.82
C ASN A 51 -9.33 -1.65 -3.54
N ASN A 52 -9.55 -1.13 -2.32
CA ASN A 52 -9.03 0.18 -1.90
C ASN A 52 -7.58 0.14 -1.39
N PHE A 53 -6.97 -1.04 -1.26
CA PHE A 53 -5.57 -1.16 -0.85
C PHE A 53 -4.63 -1.11 -2.05
N ILE A 54 -5.11 -1.41 -3.27
CA ILE A 54 -4.32 -1.47 -4.50
C ILE A 54 -3.51 -0.18 -4.69
N GLY A 55 -2.22 -0.33 -4.99
CA GLY A 55 -1.27 0.75 -5.18
C GLY A 55 -0.12 0.74 -4.17
N THR A 56 0.76 1.72 -4.31
CA THR A 56 1.88 1.96 -3.39
C THR A 56 1.50 3.04 -2.39
N TRP A 57 1.76 2.78 -1.11
CA TRP A 57 1.51 3.70 -0.01
C TRP A 57 2.78 3.93 0.77
N ASN A 58 3.00 5.16 1.23
CA ASN A 58 4.13 5.48 2.09
C ASN A 58 3.75 6.49 3.18
N SER A 59 4.60 6.58 4.19
CA SER A 59 4.52 7.63 5.21
C SER A 59 5.65 8.66 5.01
N PRO A 60 5.47 9.92 5.45
CA PRO A 60 6.55 10.91 5.48
C PRO A 60 7.81 10.38 6.17
N THR A 61 8.98 10.90 5.79
CA THR A 61 10.29 10.51 6.34
C THR A 61 10.78 11.52 7.38
N GLY A 62 11.85 11.19 8.11
CA GLY A 62 12.48 12.12 9.04
C GLY A 62 11.60 12.49 10.24
N ALA A 63 11.65 13.76 10.65
CA ALA A 63 10.90 14.25 11.82
C ALA A 63 9.38 14.26 11.62
N ASP A 64 8.91 14.22 10.38
CA ASP A 64 7.48 14.22 10.02
C ASP A 64 6.89 12.81 9.96
N ALA A 65 7.69 11.77 10.25
CA ALA A 65 7.25 10.40 10.15
C ALA A 65 6.08 10.09 11.06
N THR A 66 5.12 9.34 10.49
CA THR A 66 3.82 9.07 11.11
C THR A 66 3.74 7.69 11.73
N GLY A 67 4.74 6.84 11.49
CA GLY A 67 4.81 5.50 12.03
C GLY A 67 5.40 5.53 13.44
N TYR A 68 4.85 4.72 14.34
CA TYR A 68 5.39 4.56 15.68
C TYR A 68 5.38 3.10 16.11
N ASN A 69 6.52 2.65 16.61
CA ASN A 69 6.73 1.27 17.00
C ASN A 69 7.13 1.19 18.47
N VAL A 70 6.53 0.25 19.20
CA VAL A 70 6.97 -0.18 20.53
C VAL A 70 7.40 -1.63 20.46
N MET A 71 8.69 -1.89 20.66
CA MET A 71 9.31 -3.19 20.53
C MET A 71 10.10 -3.57 21.80
N PRO A 72 9.65 -4.59 22.55
CA PRO A 72 10.41 -5.17 23.65
C PRO A 72 11.53 -6.06 23.11
N LEU A 73 12.74 -5.96 23.68
CA LEU A 73 13.90 -6.77 23.31
C LEU A 73 14.57 -7.36 24.57
N PRO A 74 14.77 -8.68 24.65
CA PRO A 74 15.53 -9.30 25.74
C PRO A 74 16.95 -8.75 25.78
N GLN A 75 17.40 -8.37 26.97
CA GLN A 75 18.72 -7.78 27.16
C GLN A 75 19.25 -8.07 28.57
N ALA A 76 20.17 -9.02 28.66
CA ALA A 76 20.63 -9.60 29.92
C ALA A 76 21.41 -8.62 30.82
N ASP A 77 22.02 -7.58 30.26
CA ASP A 77 22.80 -6.57 30.99
C ASP A 77 21.93 -5.40 31.51
N THR A 78 20.60 -5.52 31.45
CA THR A 78 19.67 -4.51 31.99
C THR A 78 18.96 -5.02 33.25
N PRO A 79 18.58 -4.12 34.19
CA PRO A 79 17.97 -4.52 35.46
C PRO A 79 16.71 -5.39 35.32
N ASN A 80 15.91 -5.15 34.29
CA ASN A 80 14.66 -5.87 34.05
C ASN A 80 14.84 -7.09 33.13
N GLY A 81 16.04 -7.34 32.62
CA GLY A 81 16.34 -8.39 31.64
C GLY A 81 15.81 -8.10 30.23
N TYR A 82 15.29 -6.90 29.97
CA TYR A 82 14.84 -6.42 28.67
C TYR A 82 14.94 -4.89 28.55
N ILE A 83 15.04 -4.40 27.32
CA ILE A 83 14.81 -3.00 26.96
C ILE A 83 13.52 -2.87 26.17
N THR A 84 12.93 -1.68 26.18
CA THR A 84 11.85 -1.33 25.26
C THR A 84 12.38 -0.29 24.29
N LYS A 85 12.34 -0.58 23.00
CA LYS A 85 12.59 0.40 21.94
C LYS A 85 11.27 1.00 21.53
N ASN A 86 11.14 2.31 21.66
CA ASN A 86 9.98 3.07 21.23
C ASN A 86 10.47 4.21 20.33
N PHE A 87 10.17 4.15 19.04
CA PHE A 87 10.77 5.08 18.07
C PHE A 87 9.85 5.32 16.88
N PRO A 88 9.94 6.52 16.26
CA PRO A 88 9.25 6.81 15.01
C PRO A 88 9.89 6.06 13.85
N TYR A 89 9.07 5.60 12.92
CA TYR A 89 9.50 4.95 11.70
C TYR A 89 8.72 5.49 10.50
N PHE A 90 9.27 5.30 9.32
CA PHE A 90 8.53 5.45 8.07
C PHE A 90 8.58 4.15 7.29
N GLU A 91 7.65 3.98 6.38
CA GLU A 91 7.57 2.76 5.59
C GLU A 91 7.02 3.02 4.19
N GLU A 92 7.17 2.00 3.36
CA GLU A 92 6.46 1.81 2.11
C GLU A 92 5.77 0.44 2.11
N ILE A 93 4.61 0.37 1.46
CA ILE A 93 3.89 -0.87 1.21
C ILE A 93 3.22 -0.81 -0.16
N SER A 94 3.34 -1.88 -0.94
CA SER A 94 2.70 -1.98 -2.26
C SER A 94 1.74 -3.14 -2.30
N PHE A 95 0.54 -2.93 -2.84
CA PHE A 95 -0.46 -3.96 -3.04
C PHE A 95 -0.78 -4.13 -4.52
N ALA A 96 -0.75 -5.38 -4.99
CA ALA A 96 -1.02 -5.75 -6.36
C ALA A 96 -2.08 -6.86 -6.42
N ALA A 97 -3.16 -6.63 -7.17
CA ALA A 97 -4.13 -7.67 -7.45
C ALA A 97 -3.52 -8.75 -8.34
N ILE A 98 -3.84 -10.02 -8.07
CA ILE A 98 -3.36 -11.13 -8.90
C ILE A 98 -4.46 -11.73 -9.75
N ALA A 99 -4.04 -12.24 -10.90
CA ALA A 99 -4.95 -12.83 -11.86
C ALA A 99 -5.37 -14.28 -11.58
N GLY A 100 -4.90 -14.89 -10.50
CA GLY A 100 -5.20 -16.28 -10.17
C GLY A 100 -6.67 -16.49 -9.80
N GLY A 101 -7.31 -17.50 -10.38
CA GLY A 101 -8.73 -17.80 -10.16
C GLY A 101 -9.01 -19.24 -9.75
N ALA A 102 -8.04 -19.96 -9.19
CA ALA A 102 -8.23 -21.34 -8.73
C ALA A 102 -9.08 -21.33 -7.45
N PRO A 103 -10.36 -21.73 -7.50
CA PRO A 103 -11.22 -21.64 -6.34
C PRO A 103 -11.09 -22.91 -5.50
N ASN A 104 -11.38 -22.84 -4.20
CA ASN A 104 -11.47 -24.03 -3.36
C ASN A 104 -12.75 -24.79 -3.73
N ARG A 105 -12.65 -26.09 -4.05
CA ARG A 105 -13.78 -26.91 -4.54
C ARG A 105 -14.15 -27.96 -3.50
N GLU A 106 -15.43 -28.03 -3.16
CA GLU A 106 -15.97 -29.05 -2.27
C GLU A 106 -16.72 -30.15 -3.05
N GLY A 107 -17.16 -29.86 -4.28
CA GLY A 107 -17.88 -30.79 -5.15
C GLY A 107 -19.30 -30.31 -5.45
N GLN A 108 -19.93 -29.59 -4.52
CA GLN A 108 -21.29 -29.03 -4.66
C GLN A 108 -21.32 -27.49 -4.75
N TYR A 109 -20.34 -26.84 -4.15
CA TYR A 109 -20.13 -25.40 -4.18
C TYR A 109 -18.64 -25.11 -4.19
N THR A 110 -18.29 -23.85 -4.45
CA THR A 110 -16.89 -23.41 -4.49
C THR A 110 -16.72 -22.13 -3.68
N GLN A 111 -15.54 -21.97 -3.09
CA GLN A 111 -15.13 -20.71 -2.50
C GLN A 111 -14.16 -20.03 -3.47
N ALA A 112 -14.61 -18.93 -4.05
CA ALA A 112 -13.74 -18.02 -4.78
C ALA A 112 -12.83 -17.30 -3.79
N SER A 113 -11.56 -17.14 -4.18
CA SER A 113 -10.55 -16.44 -3.40
C SER A 113 -9.96 -15.35 -4.28
N SER A 114 -10.27 -14.10 -3.96
CA SER A 114 -9.63 -12.94 -4.56
C SER A 114 -8.43 -12.55 -3.70
N VAL A 115 -7.30 -12.23 -4.33
CA VAL A 115 -6.02 -12.13 -3.65
C VAL A 115 -5.30 -10.84 -4.05
N LEU A 116 -4.75 -10.14 -3.06
CA LEU A 116 -3.73 -9.11 -3.24
C LEU A 116 -2.39 -9.65 -2.72
N PHE A 117 -1.34 -9.58 -3.54
CA PHE A 117 0.02 -9.66 -3.01
C PHE A 117 0.42 -8.33 -2.41
N TYR A 118 1.23 -8.37 -1.35
CA TYR A 118 1.84 -7.18 -0.79
C TYR A 118 3.28 -7.43 -0.34
N GLU A 119 4.07 -6.36 -0.36
CA GLU A 119 5.39 -6.26 0.27
C GLU A 119 5.44 -4.93 1.04
N GLN A 120 6.01 -4.96 2.23
CA GLN A 120 6.16 -3.84 3.15
C GLN A 120 7.63 -3.72 3.57
N ARG A 121 8.13 -2.50 3.71
CA ARG A 121 9.48 -2.19 4.18
C ARG A 121 9.46 -1.03 5.17
N VAL A 122 10.06 -1.24 6.33
CA VAL A 122 10.07 -0.29 7.45
C VAL A 122 11.48 0.21 7.72
N TYR A 123 11.59 1.53 7.86
CA TYR A 123 12.84 2.25 8.02
C TYR A 123 12.81 3.13 9.27
N ILE A 124 13.98 3.31 9.89
CA ILE A 124 14.12 4.24 11.01
C ILE A 124 13.94 5.68 10.51
N ALA A 125 12.97 6.41 11.05
CA ALA A 125 12.68 7.78 10.62
C ALA A 125 13.58 8.82 11.27
N ASP A 126 13.72 8.71 12.59
CA ASP A 126 14.57 9.57 13.37
C ASP A 126 15.16 8.75 14.50
N ASN A 127 16.49 8.82 14.64
CA ASN A 127 17.14 8.34 15.83
C ASN A 127 18.43 9.12 16.03
N ALA A 128 18.41 10.07 16.96
CA ALA A 128 19.61 10.50 17.64
C ALA A 128 20.10 9.30 18.48
N ASP A 129 21.10 8.57 17.99
CA ASP A 129 21.83 7.62 18.83
C ASP A 129 22.25 8.35 20.13
N PRO A 130 21.76 7.95 21.32
CA PRO A 130 22.11 8.62 22.57
C PRO A 130 23.62 8.55 22.87
N ASN A 131 24.37 7.69 22.18
CA ASN A 131 25.82 7.54 22.30
C ASN A 131 26.60 8.01 21.04
N GLY A 132 25.93 8.58 20.04
CA GLY A 132 26.56 9.28 18.90
C GLY A 132 27.47 8.43 18.00
N ALA A 133 27.36 7.10 18.01
CA ALA A 133 28.27 6.22 17.31
C ALA A 133 27.95 6.08 15.81
N GLN A 134 26.68 6.07 15.37
CA GLN A 134 26.28 6.11 13.94
C GLN A 134 24.80 6.53 13.75
N PRO A 135 24.47 7.38 12.76
CA PRO A 135 23.07 7.61 12.37
C PRO A 135 22.52 6.36 11.65
N ILE A 136 21.65 5.60 12.32
CA ILE A 136 20.91 4.48 11.71
C ILE A 136 19.62 4.93 11.01
N GLN A 137 19.42 6.25 10.90
CA GLN A 137 18.34 6.84 10.12
C GLN A 137 18.32 6.26 8.69
N ASN A 138 17.13 6.08 8.12
CA ASN A 138 16.90 5.51 6.80
C ASN A 138 17.37 4.04 6.64
N THR A 139 17.77 3.37 7.72
CA THR A 139 18.13 1.95 7.67
C THR A 139 16.87 1.10 7.65
N LEU A 140 16.80 0.16 6.70
CA LEU A 140 15.78 -0.88 6.66
C LEU A 140 15.91 -1.78 7.90
N ILE A 141 14.88 -1.82 8.73
CA ILE A 141 14.88 -2.62 9.98
C ILE A 141 13.89 -3.77 9.94
N HIS A 142 12.91 -3.71 9.06
CA HIS A 142 11.93 -4.77 8.88
C HIS A 142 11.44 -4.79 7.44
N ALA A 143 11.17 -5.98 6.95
CA ALA A 143 10.46 -6.20 5.71
C ALA A 143 9.50 -7.37 5.93
N GLU A 144 8.33 -7.32 5.33
CA GLU A 144 7.42 -8.46 5.28
C GLU A 144 6.75 -8.53 3.92
N ASN A 145 6.35 -9.73 3.51
CA ASN A 145 5.56 -9.92 2.31
C ASN A 145 4.49 -10.97 2.56
N GLY A 146 3.43 -10.94 1.75
CA GLY A 146 2.32 -11.85 1.97
C GLY A 146 1.14 -11.64 1.06
N THR A 147 -0.02 -12.09 1.52
CA THR A 147 -1.28 -11.93 0.81
C THR A 147 -2.38 -11.38 1.70
N TRP A 148 -3.25 -10.58 1.08
CA TRP A 148 -4.62 -10.41 1.56
C TRP A 148 -5.55 -11.25 0.70
N LEU A 149 -6.48 -11.95 1.33
CA LEU A 149 -7.50 -12.74 0.65
C LEU A 149 -8.90 -12.27 1.03
N TYR A 150 -9.80 -12.32 0.07
CA TYR A 150 -11.24 -12.15 0.25
C TYR A 150 -11.97 -13.36 -0.33
N HIS A 151 -12.80 -14.00 0.48
CA HIS A 151 -13.49 -15.23 0.10
C HIS A 151 -14.98 -15.02 -0.16
N VAL A 152 -15.51 -15.72 -1.15
CA VAL A 152 -16.94 -15.76 -1.45
C VAL A 152 -17.35 -17.19 -1.77
N ILE A 153 -18.34 -17.73 -1.04
CA ILE A 153 -18.97 -19.00 -1.40
C ILE A 153 -19.98 -18.72 -2.52
N GLN A 154 -19.89 -19.51 -3.58
CA GLN A 154 -20.76 -19.43 -4.75
C GLN A 154 -21.03 -20.84 -5.31
N ASN A 155 -21.99 -20.93 -6.22
CA ASN A 155 -22.25 -22.16 -6.96
C ASN A 155 -20.97 -22.64 -7.64
N GLN A 156 -20.71 -23.94 -7.59
CA GLN A 156 -19.54 -24.49 -8.26
C GLN A 156 -19.69 -24.32 -9.77
N VAL A 157 -18.68 -23.71 -10.39
CA VAL A 157 -18.59 -23.59 -11.85
C VAL A 157 -17.64 -24.67 -12.36
N GLU A 158 -17.96 -25.20 -13.53
CA GLU A 158 -17.09 -26.16 -14.19
C GLU A 158 -15.72 -25.56 -14.49
N GLY A 159 -14.66 -26.34 -14.27
CA GLY A 159 -13.33 -25.93 -14.69
C GLY A 159 -13.12 -26.20 -16.19
N PRO A 160 -12.08 -25.62 -16.80
CA PRO A 160 -11.77 -25.82 -18.23
C PRO A 160 -11.49 -27.27 -18.65
N TYR A 161 -11.36 -28.19 -17.68
CA TYR A 161 -11.07 -29.61 -17.88
C TYR A 161 -12.20 -30.54 -17.38
N GLY A 162 -13.39 -30.00 -17.11
CA GLY A 162 -14.51 -30.76 -16.54
C GLY A 162 -15.31 -31.59 -17.56
N PRO A 163 -16.08 -32.60 -17.10
CA PRO A 163 -16.85 -33.52 -17.95
C PRO A 163 -18.14 -32.95 -18.56
N GLY A 164 -18.44 -31.66 -18.40
CA GLY A 164 -19.68 -31.01 -18.85
C GLY A 164 -20.81 -31.01 -17.82
N THR A 165 -20.55 -31.37 -16.55
CA THR A 165 -21.58 -31.45 -15.51
C THR A 165 -21.01 -31.21 -14.12
N VAL A 166 -21.62 -30.29 -13.38
CA VAL A 166 -21.26 -29.99 -11.99
C VAL A 166 -22.49 -30.16 -11.11
N PRO A 167 -22.42 -30.98 -10.04
CA PRO A 167 -23.48 -31.04 -9.04
C PRO A 167 -23.73 -29.65 -8.46
N VAL A 168 -24.99 -29.22 -8.49
CA VAL A 168 -25.43 -27.97 -7.86
C VAL A 168 -26.33 -28.30 -6.68
N THR A 169 -25.98 -27.76 -5.51
CA THR A 169 -26.82 -27.83 -4.30
C THR A 169 -27.52 -26.49 -4.11
N ASN A 170 -28.80 -26.52 -3.72
CA ASN A 170 -29.55 -25.32 -3.36
C ASN A 170 -30.36 -25.59 -2.09
N PRO A 171 -30.17 -24.81 -0.99
CA PRO A 171 -29.25 -23.69 -0.86
C PRO A 171 -27.78 -24.13 -0.68
N ILE A 172 -26.85 -23.35 -1.23
CA ILE A 172 -25.42 -23.43 -0.87
C ILE A 172 -25.17 -22.75 0.48
N PRO A 173 -24.10 -23.10 1.21
CA PRO A 173 -23.68 -22.37 2.41
C PRO A 173 -23.40 -20.90 2.12
N VAL A 174 -23.65 -20.03 3.11
CA VAL A 174 -23.30 -18.61 3.05
C VAL A 174 -21.89 -18.43 3.62
N GLN A 175 -21.06 -17.63 2.97
CA GLN A 175 -19.74 -17.28 3.50
C GLN A 175 -19.89 -16.56 4.85
N ASN A 176 -19.20 -17.06 5.88
CA ASN A 176 -19.17 -16.39 7.17
C ASN A 176 -18.45 -15.04 7.03
N ALA A 177 -19.16 -13.94 7.31
CA ALA A 177 -18.64 -12.59 7.21
C ALA A 177 -17.53 -12.30 8.25
N ALA A 178 -17.50 -13.04 9.37
CA ALA A 178 -16.50 -12.88 10.42
C ALA A 178 -15.13 -13.48 10.08
N THR A 179 -15.03 -14.30 9.04
CA THR A 179 -13.78 -14.93 8.56
C THR A 179 -13.59 -14.77 7.04
N GLN A 180 -14.29 -13.79 6.46
CA GLN A 180 -14.32 -13.58 5.02
C GLN A 180 -13.00 -13.03 4.46
N TYR A 181 -12.24 -12.32 5.31
CA TYR A 181 -10.97 -11.72 4.93
C TYR A 181 -9.82 -12.34 5.70
N ASN A 182 -8.67 -12.44 5.03
CA ASN A 182 -7.50 -13.08 5.59
C ASN A 182 -6.25 -12.29 5.26
N LYS A 183 -5.34 -12.14 6.21
CA LYS A 183 -3.97 -11.63 6.00
C LYS A 183 -3.00 -12.77 6.27
N GLN A 184 -2.21 -13.15 5.27
CA GLN A 184 -1.10 -14.07 5.41
C GLN A 184 0.20 -13.27 5.39
N ILE A 185 1.08 -13.56 6.34
CA ILE A 185 2.35 -12.85 6.49
C ILE A 185 3.48 -13.88 6.51
N SER A 186 4.48 -13.64 5.68
CA SER A 186 5.79 -14.27 5.79
C SER A 186 6.75 -13.24 6.36
N VAL A 187 7.11 -13.41 7.63
CA VAL A 187 8.11 -12.57 8.27
C VAL A 187 9.48 -13.20 8.02
N PRO A 188 10.46 -12.48 7.42
CA PRO A 188 11.80 -12.98 7.09
C PRO A 188 12.66 -13.29 8.34
N HIS A 189 12.06 -13.29 9.52
CA HIS A 189 12.59 -13.81 10.77
C HIS A 189 12.16 -15.25 11.05
N GLY A 190 11.43 -15.93 10.14
CA GLY A 190 11.03 -17.33 10.32
C GLY A 190 9.68 -17.52 10.98
N VAL A 191 8.77 -16.55 10.85
CA VAL A 191 7.40 -16.65 11.34
C VAL A 191 6.43 -16.59 10.17
N SER A 192 5.51 -17.55 10.11
CA SER A 192 4.37 -17.54 9.19
C SER A 192 3.09 -17.29 9.97
N VAL A 193 2.30 -16.33 9.53
CA VAL A 193 1.07 -15.92 10.22
C VAL A 193 -0.11 -16.00 9.28
N LEU A 194 -1.22 -16.57 9.74
CA LEU A 194 -2.53 -16.48 9.11
C LEU A 194 -3.48 -15.81 10.09
N MET A 195 -3.97 -14.63 9.72
CA MET A 195 -5.02 -13.92 10.43
C MET A 195 -6.32 -14.00 9.63
N THR A 196 -7.43 -14.31 10.29
CA THR A 196 -8.77 -14.34 9.67
C THR A 196 -9.64 -13.26 10.30
N GLY A 197 -10.63 -12.73 9.59
CA GLY A 197 -11.48 -11.67 10.13
C GLY A 197 -12.53 -11.10 9.20
N GLY A 198 -13.02 -9.93 9.60
CA GLY A 198 -14.27 -9.33 9.14
C GLY A 198 -15.33 -9.32 10.26
N PRO A 199 -16.55 -8.84 9.99
CA PRO A 199 -16.95 -8.13 8.77
C PRO A 199 -16.27 -6.76 8.66
N VAL A 200 -16.41 -6.12 7.49
CA VAL A 200 -16.00 -4.72 7.31
C VAL A 200 -16.90 -3.83 8.16
N VAL A 201 -16.29 -2.88 8.87
CA VAL A 201 -16.99 -1.83 9.62
C VAL A 201 -16.89 -0.53 8.82
N THR A 202 -17.98 0.21 8.70
CA THR A 202 -17.98 1.53 8.04
C THR A 202 -18.43 2.61 9.02
N GLY A 203 -17.95 3.83 8.80
CA GLY A 203 -18.32 4.96 9.63
C GLY A 203 -18.03 6.30 8.96
N THR A 204 -18.44 7.38 9.62
CA THR A 204 -18.20 8.76 9.22
C THR A 204 -17.36 9.47 10.26
N GLY A 205 -16.54 10.43 9.85
CA GLY A 205 -15.59 11.09 10.75
C GLY A 205 -14.38 10.20 11.08
N ASN A 206 -13.65 10.57 12.11
CA ASN A 206 -12.44 9.86 12.54
C ASN A 206 -12.79 8.45 13.06
N PRO A 207 -12.05 7.40 12.66
CA PRO A 207 -12.18 6.10 13.31
C PRO A 207 -11.65 6.12 14.75
N VAL A 208 -12.00 5.07 15.49
CA VAL A 208 -11.48 4.81 16.83
C VAL A 208 -10.46 3.69 16.75
N PHE A 209 -9.26 3.93 17.27
CA PHE A 209 -8.18 2.96 17.27
C PHE A 209 -8.18 2.12 18.56
N PRO A 210 -7.92 0.80 18.47
CA PRO A 210 -7.58 -0.03 19.62
C PRO A 210 -6.42 0.58 20.41
N THR A 211 -6.58 0.74 21.71
CA THR A 211 -5.53 1.23 22.61
C THR A 211 -4.76 0.06 23.23
N ALA A 212 -3.51 0.28 23.59
CA ALA A 212 -2.69 -0.66 24.32
C ALA A 212 -3.32 -1.02 25.68
N ASP A 213 -3.32 -2.31 26.04
CA ASP A 213 -3.71 -2.76 27.37
C ASP A 213 -2.63 -2.37 28.39
N ARG A 214 -2.92 -1.35 29.20
CA ARG A 214 -2.02 -0.81 30.24
C ARG A 214 -1.72 -1.78 31.38
N THR A 215 -2.32 -2.98 31.36
CA THR A 215 -1.98 -4.07 32.28
C THR A 215 -0.94 -5.05 31.70
N LYS A 216 -0.53 -4.88 30.44
CA LYS A 216 0.42 -5.74 29.75
C LYS A 216 1.75 -5.03 29.54
N LEU A 217 2.84 -5.78 29.63
CA LEU A 217 4.17 -5.27 29.30
C LEU A 217 4.25 -4.96 27.80
N PRO A 218 5.03 -3.94 27.39
CA PRO A 218 5.74 -2.98 28.24
C PRO A 218 4.86 -1.82 28.73
N PHE A 219 3.58 -1.75 28.32
CA PHE A 219 2.66 -0.63 28.55
C PHE A 219 2.19 -0.42 30.00
N THR A 220 2.56 -1.31 30.92
CA THR A 220 2.45 -1.05 32.38
C THR A 220 3.33 0.12 32.82
N ASP A 221 4.41 0.40 32.08
CA ASP A 221 5.18 1.61 32.25
C ASP A 221 4.43 2.79 31.59
N PRO A 222 4.00 3.81 32.37
CA PRO A 222 3.22 4.93 31.85
C PRO A 222 4.04 5.85 30.91
N THR A 223 5.37 5.73 30.89
CA THR A 223 6.23 6.49 29.97
C THR A 223 6.21 5.93 28.55
N ILE A 224 5.77 4.68 28.37
CA ILE A 224 5.63 4.07 27.06
C ILE A 224 4.41 4.63 26.34
N ILE A 225 4.68 5.25 25.20
CA ILE A 225 3.67 5.82 24.31
C ILE A 225 2.86 4.69 23.67
N ASP A 226 1.54 4.83 23.68
CA ASP A 226 0.63 3.94 22.96
C ASP A 226 0.57 4.37 21.49
N PRO A 227 0.93 3.50 20.52
CA PRO A 227 0.95 3.86 19.09
C PRO A 227 -0.39 4.39 18.54
N SER A 228 -1.53 4.04 19.16
CA SER A 228 -2.84 4.62 18.77
C SER A 228 -2.91 6.15 18.96
N THR A 229 -2.09 6.70 19.86
CA THR A 229 -1.99 8.15 20.06
C THR A 229 -1.38 8.86 18.86
N TYR A 230 -0.44 8.22 18.15
CA TYR A 230 0.14 8.75 16.92
C TYR A 230 -0.90 8.81 15.80
N LEU A 231 -1.69 7.76 15.63
CA LEU A 231 -2.79 7.76 14.65
C LEU A 231 -3.80 8.88 14.93
N THR A 232 -4.16 9.07 16.20
CA THR A 232 -5.09 10.14 16.62
C THR A 232 -4.48 11.53 16.35
N GLN A 233 -3.21 11.74 16.67
CA GLN A 233 -2.51 13.01 16.41
C GLN A 233 -2.42 13.34 14.92
N GLN A 234 -2.28 12.34 14.05
CA GLN A 234 -2.32 12.58 12.60
C GLN A 234 -3.68 13.10 12.14
N LEU A 235 -4.78 12.53 12.67
CA LEU A 235 -6.12 13.03 12.37
C LEU A 235 -6.36 14.44 12.91
N ASP A 236 -5.85 14.75 14.10
CA ASP A 236 -5.92 16.10 14.67
C ASP A 236 -5.11 17.11 13.84
N THR A 237 -3.94 16.70 13.33
CA THR A 237 -3.07 17.52 12.47
C THR A 237 -3.74 17.80 11.12
N LEU A 238 -4.36 16.80 10.50
CA LEU A 238 -5.18 16.99 9.29
C LEU A 238 -6.30 18.00 9.53
N LYS A 239 -7.02 17.84 10.65
CA LYS A 239 -8.11 18.74 11.02
C LYS A 239 -7.63 20.17 11.23
N ALA A 240 -6.48 20.36 11.87
CA ALA A 240 -5.86 21.67 12.04
C ALA A 240 -5.53 22.33 10.68
N ASN A 241 -5.25 21.52 9.66
CA ASN A 241 -5.01 21.95 8.28
C ASN A 241 -6.30 22.05 7.43
N GLY A 242 -7.49 21.96 8.05
CA GLY A 242 -8.78 22.07 7.36
C GLY A 242 -9.20 20.82 6.59
N VAL A 243 -8.53 19.69 6.79
CA VAL A 243 -8.84 18.40 6.17
C VAL A 243 -9.43 17.46 7.21
N THR A 244 -10.56 16.81 6.91
CA THR A 244 -11.22 15.88 7.85
C THR A 244 -11.49 14.54 7.19
N VAL A 245 -11.53 13.47 7.96
CA VAL A 245 -12.06 12.19 7.50
C VAL A 245 -13.58 12.35 7.30
N THR A 246 -14.04 12.11 6.08
CA THR A 246 -15.47 12.15 5.73
C THR A 246 -16.13 10.81 5.99
N SER A 247 -15.47 9.73 5.59
CA SER A 247 -15.88 8.36 5.83
C SER A 247 -14.68 7.44 5.94
N TYR A 248 -14.85 6.34 6.67
CA TYR A 248 -13.89 5.26 6.73
C TYR A 248 -14.56 3.89 6.52
N SER A 249 -13.77 2.94 6.05
CA SER A 249 -14.06 1.51 6.12
C SER A 249 -12.89 0.81 6.78
N SER A 250 -13.14 -0.11 7.70
CA SER A 250 -12.10 -0.82 8.41
C SER A 250 -12.31 -2.31 8.44
N ILE A 251 -11.21 -3.04 8.62
CA ILE A 251 -11.24 -4.47 8.82
C ILE A 251 -10.22 -4.92 9.86
N THR A 252 -10.69 -5.75 10.78
CA THR A 252 -9.85 -6.40 11.78
C THR A 252 -9.69 -7.87 11.44
N VAL A 253 -8.44 -8.35 11.46
CA VAL A 253 -8.09 -9.76 11.34
C VAL A 253 -7.22 -10.20 12.52
N SER A 254 -7.35 -11.46 12.94
CA SER A 254 -6.57 -12.00 14.05
C SER A 254 -6.23 -13.48 13.87
N THR A 255 -5.11 -13.89 14.46
CA THR A 255 -4.69 -15.30 14.55
C THR A 255 -5.53 -16.09 15.55
N THR A 256 -6.29 -15.42 16.42
CA THR A 256 -7.15 -16.08 17.42
C THR A 256 -8.56 -16.33 16.91
N ASN A 257 -8.92 -15.76 15.75
CA ASN A 257 -10.17 -16.07 15.06
C ASN A 257 -10.11 -17.48 14.45
N GLU A 258 -11.28 -18.06 14.16
CA GLU A 258 -11.38 -19.38 13.57
C GLU A 258 -10.59 -19.46 12.25
N GLY A 259 -9.75 -20.50 12.12
CA GLY A 259 -8.83 -20.69 10.99
C GLY A 259 -7.52 -19.92 11.08
N GLY A 260 -7.36 -18.99 12.04
CA GLY A 260 -6.13 -18.25 12.27
C GLY A 260 -5.04 -19.09 12.96
N ALA A 261 -3.78 -18.77 12.69
CA ALA A 261 -2.64 -19.47 13.28
C ALA A 261 -1.33 -18.67 13.21
N VAL A 262 -0.38 -19.04 14.08
CA VAL A 262 1.02 -18.63 14.01
C VAL A 262 1.90 -19.88 13.95
N SER A 263 2.82 -19.93 12.99
CA SER A 263 3.85 -20.95 12.89
C SER A 263 5.23 -20.30 13.07
N ASN A 264 5.93 -20.73 14.12
CA ASN A 264 7.28 -20.29 14.46
C ASN A 264 8.28 -21.37 14.04
N ILE A 265 9.45 -21.01 13.50
CA ILE A 265 10.56 -21.98 13.36
C ILE A 265 11.25 -22.22 14.73
N ASN A 266 12.27 -23.06 14.74
CA ASN A 266 12.89 -23.55 15.98
C ASN A 266 13.47 -22.45 16.87
N PHE A 267 14.02 -21.39 16.26
CA PHE A 267 14.66 -20.30 17.01
C PHE A 267 13.61 -19.51 17.80
N GLU A 268 12.53 -19.08 17.16
CA GLU A 268 11.45 -18.30 17.76
C GLU A 268 10.74 -19.13 18.83
N ASN A 269 10.50 -20.43 18.57
CA ASN A 269 9.95 -21.33 19.59
C ASN A 269 10.80 -21.41 20.86
N SER A 270 12.11 -21.18 20.75
CA SER A 270 13.06 -21.29 21.87
C SER A 270 13.33 -19.94 22.54
N PHE A 271 13.37 -18.85 21.78
CA PHE A 271 13.97 -17.59 22.24
C PHE A 271 13.13 -16.33 22.02
N GLY A 272 12.08 -16.37 21.20
CA GLY A 272 11.32 -15.19 20.81
C GLY A 272 10.03 -15.54 20.10
N LYS A 273 9.13 -16.17 20.84
CA LYS A 273 7.94 -16.81 20.27
C LYS A 273 6.88 -15.77 19.96
N VAL A 274 6.36 -15.79 18.74
CA VAL A 274 5.12 -15.08 18.42
C VAL A 274 3.95 -15.97 18.86
N LEU A 275 3.13 -15.49 19.79
CA LEU A 275 1.98 -16.21 20.33
C LEU A 275 0.70 -15.92 19.56
N SER A 276 0.49 -14.65 19.23
CA SER A 276 -0.70 -14.20 18.52
C SER A 276 -0.46 -12.86 17.85
N MET A 277 -1.26 -12.57 16.84
CA MET A 277 -1.23 -11.31 16.12
C MET A 277 -2.65 -10.86 15.79
N ASN A 278 -2.89 -9.56 15.85
CA ASN A 278 -4.09 -8.94 15.33
C ASN A 278 -3.73 -7.61 14.70
N THR A 279 -4.47 -7.22 13.67
CA THR A 279 -4.31 -5.91 13.04
C THR A 279 -5.65 -5.38 12.58
N THR A 280 -5.82 -4.06 12.66
CA THR A 280 -6.95 -3.36 12.07
C THR A 280 -6.44 -2.35 11.06
N TRP A 281 -6.99 -2.42 9.85
CA TRP A 281 -6.69 -1.52 8.74
C TRP A 281 -7.89 -0.63 8.46
N TYR A 282 -7.65 0.64 8.17
CA TYR A 282 -8.64 1.69 7.93
C TYR A 282 -8.34 2.35 6.59
N VAL A 283 -9.31 2.32 5.69
CA VAL A 283 -9.31 3.13 4.47
C VAL A 283 -10.18 4.34 4.72
N GLU A 284 -9.61 5.52 4.58
CA GLU A 284 -10.26 6.77 4.92
C GLU A 284 -10.36 7.67 3.68
N THR A 285 -11.55 8.25 3.48
CA THR A 285 -11.77 9.29 2.47
C THR A 285 -11.70 10.66 3.14
N LEU A 286 -10.79 11.50 2.67
CA LEU A 286 -10.56 12.84 3.21
C LEU A 286 -11.44 13.88 2.49
N SER A 287 -11.74 14.99 3.17
CA SER A 287 -12.58 16.07 2.63
C SER A 287 -12.01 16.77 1.40
N ASN A 288 -10.72 16.58 1.12
CA ASN A 288 -10.03 17.09 -0.06
C ASN A 288 -9.99 16.08 -1.24
N GLY A 289 -10.75 14.98 -1.16
CA GLY A 289 -10.82 13.96 -2.20
C GLY A 289 -9.61 13.01 -2.25
N LYS A 290 -8.67 13.12 -1.30
CA LYS A 290 -7.60 12.13 -1.13
C LYS A 290 -8.07 10.94 -0.29
N VAL A 291 -7.33 9.85 -0.39
CA VAL A 291 -7.47 8.66 0.45
C VAL A 291 -6.24 8.49 1.30
N GLN A 292 -6.41 7.98 2.52
CA GLN A 292 -5.31 7.52 3.36
C GLN A 292 -5.58 6.12 3.90
N LEU A 293 -4.51 5.44 4.25
CA LEU A 293 -4.53 4.11 4.85
C LEU A 293 -3.90 4.20 6.23
N GLN A 294 -4.64 3.83 7.28
CA GLN A 294 -4.08 3.70 8.62
C GLN A 294 -4.15 2.25 9.05
N TYR A 295 -3.18 1.82 9.84
CA TYR A 295 -3.29 0.53 10.51
C TYR A 295 -2.68 0.59 11.90
N ILE A 296 -3.14 -0.34 12.74
CA ILE A 296 -2.51 -0.67 14.01
C ILE A 296 -2.43 -2.20 14.12
N GLN A 297 -1.30 -2.67 14.60
CA GLN A 297 -0.97 -4.08 14.68
C GLN A 297 -0.43 -4.37 16.07
N ASN A 298 -0.92 -5.44 16.68
CA ASN A 298 -0.50 -5.90 18.00
C ASN A 298 -0.05 -7.35 17.89
N ILE A 299 1.24 -7.55 18.19
CA ILE A 299 1.92 -8.83 18.21
C ILE A 299 2.20 -9.17 19.67
N VAL A 300 1.76 -10.35 20.11
CA VAL A 300 2.10 -10.87 21.44
C VAL A 300 3.36 -11.71 21.30
N LEU A 301 4.47 -11.17 21.81
CA LEU A 301 5.76 -11.83 21.86
C LEU A 301 5.96 -12.49 23.23
N GLN A 302 6.65 -13.62 23.25
CA GLN A 302 7.09 -14.27 24.48
C GLN A 302 8.60 -14.50 24.44
N PHE A 303 9.26 -13.97 25.47
CA PHE A 303 10.69 -14.12 25.68
C PHE A 303 10.97 -14.82 27.01
N LEU A 304 12.12 -15.46 27.13
CA LEU A 304 12.64 -15.89 28.43
C LEU A 304 13.38 -14.73 29.07
N ILE A 305 12.76 -14.11 30.07
CA ILE A 305 13.36 -13.04 30.87
C ILE A 305 13.75 -13.63 32.21
N ASN A 306 15.04 -13.62 32.53
CA ASN A 306 15.58 -14.23 33.75
C ASN A 306 15.11 -15.69 33.95
N GLY A 307 15.02 -16.45 32.85
CA GLY A 307 14.58 -17.84 32.83
C GLY A 307 13.06 -18.06 32.88
N LEU A 308 12.25 -16.99 32.93
CA LEU A 308 10.80 -17.07 32.99
C LEU A 308 10.15 -16.63 31.67
N PRO A 309 9.18 -17.41 31.13
CA PRO A 309 8.40 -16.97 29.98
C PRO A 309 7.60 -15.72 30.31
N THR A 310 7.94 -14.61 29.66
CA THR A 310 7.34 -13.30 29.86
C THR A 310 6.73 -12.82 28.56
N GLN A 311 5.47 -12.40 28.60
CA GLN A 311 4.74 -11.93 27.42
C GLN A 311 4.80 -10.42 27.33
N PHE A 312 4.93 -9.93 26.11
CA PHE A 312 4.91 -8.52 25.79
C PHE A 312 4.00 -8.23 24.61
N SER A 313 3.31 -7.10 24.66
CA SER A 313 2.68 -6.48 23.51
C SER A 313 3.72 -5.67 22.74
N HIS A 314 3.94 -6.06 21.49
CA HIS A 314 4.66 -5.29 20.50
C HIS A 314 3.60 -4.66 19.58
N ILE A 315 3.48 -3.34 19.65
CA ILE A 315 2.46 -2.61 18.89
C ILE A 315 3.18 -1.67 17.92
N ASP A 316 2.78 -1.74 16.66
CA ASP A 316 3.17 -0.84 15.59
C ASP A 316 1.93 -0.25 14.92
N ALA A 317 2.03 1.02 14.52
CA ALA A 317 0.94 1.74 13.87
C ALA A 317 1.50 2.79 12.92
N ASN A 318 0.81 3.03 11.81
CA ASN A 318 1.19 4.08 10.87
C ASN A 318 -0.01 4.68 10.13
N THR A 319 0.21 5.88 9.59
CA THR A 319 -0.63 6.57 8.63
C THR A 319 0.10 6.67 7.30
N LEU A 320 -0.51 6.17 6.25
CA LEU A 320 0.07 6.07 4.92
C LEU A 320 -0.76 6.87 3.92
N GLN A 321 -0.06 7.51 3.01
CA GLN A 321 -0.63 8.22 1.88
C GLN A 321 -0.37 7.41 0.61
N LEU A 322 -1.36 7.37 -0.27
CA LEU A 322 -1.17 6.78 -1.58
C LEU A 322 -0.09 7.58 -2.32
N VAL A 323 0.87 6.90 -2.92
CA VAL A 323 1.88 7.53 -3.76
C VAL A 323 1.25 7.95 -5.08
N GLU A 324 1.27 9.25 -5.34
CA GLU A 324 0.68 9.85 -6.54
C GLU A 324 1.72 10.70 -7.26
N THR A 325 1.77 10.59 -8.58
CA THR A 325 2.63 11.43 -9.42
C THR A 325 1.80 12.55 -10.00
N PHE A 326 2.24 13.80 -9.81
CA PHE A 326 1.64 14.97 -10.42
C PHE A 326 2.58 15.54 -11.48
N VAL A 327 2.12 15.59 -12.72
CA VAL A 327 2.93 16.01 -13.88
C VAL A 327 2.32 17.26 -14.51
N PRO A 328 3.09 18.35 -14.65
CA PRO A 328 2.68 19.48 -15.48
C PRO A 328 2.81 19.09 -16.96
N VAL A 329 1.74 19.29 -17.74
CA VAL A 329 1.72 19.04 -19.18
C VAL A 329 1.52 20.37 -19.90
N ASN A 330 2.57 20.84 -20.56
CA ASN A 330 2.56 22.10 -21.30
C ASN A 330 1.92 21.92 -22.69
N ALA A 331 1.05 22.84 -23.09
CA ALA A 331 0.37 22.80 -24.38
C ALA A 331 1.33 22.96 -25.58
N THR A 332 2.51 23.54 -25.38
CA THR A 332 3.49 23.81 -26.46
C THR A 332 4.49 22.68 -26.69
N GLN A 333 4.36 21.53 -26.01
CA GLN A 333 5.35 20.46 -26.06
C GLN A 333 4.71 19.11 -26.41
N PRO A 334 5.26 18.38 -27.40
CA PRO A 334 4.78 17.04 -27.74
C PRO A 334 5.29 16.02 -26.71
N TRP A 335 4.49 14.97 -26.46
CA TRP A 335 4.89 13.74 -25.75
C TRP A 335 5.83 13.92 -24.55
N GLN A 336 5.36 14.60 -23.53
CA GLN A 336 6.11 14.89 -22.31
C GLN A 336 6.20 13.63 -21.45
N ASP A 337 7.43 13.23 -21.10
CA ASP A 337 7.68 12.11 -20.19
C ASP A 337 7.16 12.44 -18.79
N THR A 338 6.39 11.52 -18.22
CA THR A 338 5.82 11.65 -16.89
C THR A 338 6.76 11.15 -15.79
N GLY A 339 7.84 10.44 -16.16
CA GLY A 339 8.68 9.68 -15.24
C GLY A 339 8.04 8.35 -14.79
N VAL A 340 6.78 8.08 -15.16
CA VAL A 340 6.07 6.84 -14.84
C VAL A 340 6.33 5.82 -15.96
N THR A 341 6.88 4.66 -15.60
CA THR A 341 6.99 3.52 -16.52
C THR A 341 5.86 2.54 -16.25
N VAL A 342 4.99 2.33 -17.24
CA VAL A 342 3.98 1.27 -17.20
C VAL A 342 4.69 -0.06 -17.42
N GLN A 343 4.70 -0.90 -16.40
CA GLN A 343 5.28 -2.24 -16.48
C GLN A 343 4.25 -3.23 -17.05
N PRO A 344 4.67 -4.31 -17.74
CA PRO A 344 3.75 -5.35 -18.20
C PRO A 344 2.89 -5.89 -17.05
N GLY A 345 1.58 -5.65 -17.12
CA GLY A 345 0.62 -6.05 -16.10
C GLY A 345 0.11 -4.91 -15.23
N ASN A 346 0.96 -3.92 -14.93
CA ASN A 346 0.56 -2.77 -14.15
C ASN A 346 -0.31 -1.86 -15.01
N SER A 347 -1.23 -1.15 -14.38
CA SER A 347 -1.95 -0.09 -15.05
C SER A 347 -1.69 1.24 -14.35
N SER A 348 -1.83 2.35 -15.06
CA SER A 348 -1.84 3.66 -14.43
C SER A 348 -3.21 4.31 -14.64
N ILE A 349 -3.73 4.95 -13.60
CA ILE A 349 -4.94 5.76 -13.67
C ILE A 349 -4.50 7.22 -13.84
N ILE A 350 -4.91 7.84 -14.93
CA ILE A 350 -4.61 9.24 -15.25
C ILE A 350 -5.88 10.08 -15.10
N SER A 351 -5.78 11.22 -14.42
CA SER A 351 -6.88 12.16 -14.21
C SER A 351 -6.39 13.60 -14.31
N TYR A 352 -7.24 14.48 -14.85
CA TYR A 352 -7.03 15.92 -14.76
C TYR A 352 -7.18 16.38 -13.31
N GLU A 353 -6.26 17.21 -12.84
CA GLU A 353 -6.33 17.82 -11.50
C GLU A 353 -6.71 19.30 -11.59
N SER A 354 -5.96 20.09 -12.37
CA SER A 354 -6.19 21.53 -12.51
C SER A 354 -5.47 22.12 -13.72
N GLY A 355 -5.60 23.43 -13.94
CA GLY A 355 -4.98 24.16 -15.05
C GLY A 355 -5.91 24.25 -16.26
N LEU A 356 -5.54 25.10 -17.21
CA LEU A 356 -6.28 25.33 -18.45
C LEU A 356 -5.28 25.56 -19.58
N TRP A 357 -5.66 25.19 -20.79
CA TRP A 357 -4.87 25.43 -21.99
C TRP A 357 -5.73 25.66 -23.24
N THR A 358 -5.09 26.00 -24.35
CA THR A 358 -5.71 26.00 -25.68
C THR A 358 -4.74 25.47 -26.73
N ALA A 359 -5.28 24.79 -27.72
CA ALA A 359 -4.61 24.36 -28.95
C ALA A 359 -4.78 25.40 -30.09
N ASP A 360 -5.67 26.38 -29.92
CA ASP A 360 -5.85 27.47 -30.87
C ASP A 360 -6.49 28.66 -30.14
N PRO A 361 -5.76 29.75 -29.89
CA PRO A 361 -6.28 30.96 -29.25
C PRO A 361 -7.42 31.67 -30.00
N GLN A 362 -7.68 31.30 -31.26
CA GLN A 362 -8.81 31.83 -32.04
C GLN A 362 -10.11 31.04 -31.81
N THR A 363 -10.01 29.85 -31.20
CA THR A 363 -11.17 29.04 -30.85
C THR A 363 -11.71 29.35 -29.46
N ASN A 364 -12.91 28.84 -29.14
CA ASN A 364 -13.56 29.04 -27.83
C ASN A 364 -13.64 30.51 -27.36
N ASN A 365 -13.77 31.45 -28.31
CA ASN A 365 -13.71 32.89 -28.05
C ASN A 365 -12.42 33.35 -27.33
N GLY A 366 -11.30 32.67 -27.57
CA GLY A 366 -10.01 32.92 -26.92
C GLY A 366 -9.89 32.43 -25.48
N ASN A 367 -10.90 31.74 -24.96
CA ASN A 367 -10.84 31.18 -23.62
C ASN A 367 -10.08 29.85 -23.61
N LEU A 368 -9.21 29.68 -22.63
CA LEU A 368 -8.60 28.39 -22.32
C LEU A 368 -9.67 27.41 -21.80
N TYR A 369 -9.40 26.12 -21.95
CA TYR A 369 -10.28 25.02 -21.56
C TYR A 369 -9.52 23.94 -20.78
N ASP A 370 -10.27 23.04 -20.15
CA ASP A 370 -9.73 21.94 -19.35
C ASP A 370 -9.24 20.79 -20.24
N ALA A 371 -8.94 19.65 -19.61
CA ALA A 371 -8.40 18.49 -20.31
C ALA A 371 -9.37 17.85 -21.31
N ASN A 372 -10.68 18.17 -21.31
CA ASN A 372 -11.61 17.68 -22.32
C ASN A 372 -11.44 18.35 -23.68
N GLY A 373 -10.63 19.40 -23.78
CA GLY A 373 -10.36 20.11 -25.04
C GLY A 373 -11.42 21.15 -25.40
N CYS A 374 -11.24 21.78 -26.56
CA CYS A 374 -12.10 22.84 -27.07
C CYS A 374 -13.54 22.32 -27.27
N PRO A 375 -14.54 22.91 -26.60
CA PRO A 375 -15.93 22.50 -26.78
C PRO A 375 -16.39 22.68 -28.24
N GLY A 376 -17.00 21.64 -28.81
CA GLY A 376 -17.66 21.70 -30.12
C GLY A 376 -16.73 21.59 -31.32
N ILE A 377 -15.42 21.39 -31.13
CA ILE A 377 -14.46 21.18 -32.23
C ILE A 377 -13.90 19.77 -32.14
N ILE A 378 -14.48 18.85 -32.91
CA ILE A 378 -14.02 17.46 -33.02
C ILE A 378 -13.05 17.35 -34.19
N VAL A 379 -11.84 16.82 -33.94
CA VAL A 379 -10.82 16.64 -34.98
C VAL A 379 -11.01 15.32 -35.70
N THR A 380 -10.95 15.35 -37.03
CA THR A 380 -11.09 14.15 -37.90
C THR A 380 -9.91 14.00 -38.86
N GLN A 381 -8.97 14.94 -38.86
CA GLN A 381 -7.80 14.96 -39.72
C GLN A 381 -6.77 13.93 -39.26
N SER A 382 -6.02 13.32 -40.18
CA SER A 382 -5.08 12.23 -39.88
C SER A 382 -3.78 12.67 -39.22
N GLY A 383 -3.47 13.97 -39.22
CA GLY A 383 -2.29 14.52 -38.54
C GLY A 383 -2.46 14.72 -37.03
N TYR A 384 -3.69 14.60 -36.51
CA TYR A 384 -3.93 14.60 -35.06
C TYR A 384 -3.65 13.22 -34.46
N PRO A 385 -2.99 13.13 -33.30
CA PRO A 385 -2.67 11.85 -32.67
C PRO A 385 -3.90 10.98 -32.37
N VAL A 386 -4.99 11.59 -31.90
CA VAL A 386 -6.26 10.90 -31.61
C VAL A 386 -7.39 11.59 -32.34
N GLN A 387 -8.09 10.85 -33.19
CA GLN A 387 -9.22 11.35 -33.99
C GLN A 387 -10.55 11.12 -33.27
N ASN A 388 -11.58 11.86 -33.70
CA ASN A 388 -12.95 11.81 -33.20
C ASN A 388 -13.09 12.19 -31.72
N VAL A 389 -12.17 13.03 -31.24
CA VAL A 389 -12.21 13.67 -29.92
C VAL A 389 -12.03 15.18 -30.09
N ASN A 390 -12.23 15.95 -29.03
CA ASN A 390 -12.07 17.40 -29.11
C ASN A 390 -10.62 17.79 -29.42
N MET A 391 -10.45 18.85 -30.20
CA MET A 391 -9.18 19.53 -30.38
C MET A 391 -8.64 20.00 -29.02
N GLY A 392 -7.37 19.79 -28.75
CA GLY A 392 -6.75 20.20 -27.51
C GLY A 392 -7.13 19.37 -26.28
N ALA A 393 -7.74 18.20 -26.46
CA ALA A 393 -7.95 17.26 -25.35
C ALA A 393 -6.63 16.70 -24.82
N LEU A 394 -6.58 16.31 -23.54
CA LEU A 394 -5.46 15.54 -22.99
C LEU A 394 -5.47 14.12 -23.54
N ILE A 395 -4.31 13.69 -24.03
CA ILE A 395 -4.05 12.34 -24.56
C ILE A 395 -2.80 11.75 -23.92
N GLY A 396 -2.72 10.43 -23.94
CA GLY A 396 -1.58 9.68 -23.44
C GLY A 396 -1.04 8.67 -24.44
N GLN A 397 0.19 8.25 -24.23
CA GLN A 397 0.86 7.18 -24.95
C GLN A 397 1.74 6.39 -23.99
N VAL A 398 1.74 5.06 -24.11
CA VAL A 398 2.64 4.18 -23.35
C VAL A 398 3.69 3.60 -24.29
N GLY A 399 4.96 3.95 -24.08
CA GLY A 399 6.05 3.58 -24.97
C GLY A 399 5.80 4.12 -26.38
N THR A 400 5.83 3.26 -27.39
CA THR A 400 5.54 3.62 -28.79
C THR A 400 4.17 3.11 -29.26
N ASN A 401 3.30 2.69 -28.34
CA ASN A 401 1.97 2.17 -28.66
C ASN A 401 1.02 3.27 -29.17
N PRO A 402 -0.13 2.92 -29.79
CA PRO A 402 -1.09 3.91 -30.24
C PRO A 402 -1.56 4.82 -29.08
N PRO A 403 -1.69 6.13 -29.31
CA PRO A 403 -2.14 7.06 -28.30
C PRO A 403 -3.63 6.86 -27.96
N PHE A 404 -4.03 7.29 -26.78
CA PHE A 404 -5.40 7.15 -26.26
C PHE A 404 -5.91 8.45 -25.65
N PHE A 405 -7.23 8.63 -25.71
CA PHE A 405 -7.92 9.77 -25.12
C PHE A 405 -8.00 9.65 -23.60
N ILE A 406 -7.69 10.74 -22.90
CA ILE A 406 -7.79 10.84 -21.43
C ILE A 406 -8.89 11.82 -21.04
N GLY A 407 -8.93 13.00 -21.66
CA GLY A 407 -9.86 14.05 -21.24
C GLY A 407 -9.65 14.44 -19.78
N ASN A 408 -10.72 14.73 -19.05
CA ASN A 408 -10.65 14.95 -17.61
C ASN A 408 -10.38 13.68 -16.78
N GLY A 409 -10.45 12.49 -17.38
CA GLY A 409 -10.32 11.22 -16.67
C GLY A 409 -11.43 10.96 -15.63
N PRO A 410 -11.24 9.97 -14.73
CA PRO A 410 -10.11 9.04 -14.68
C PRO A 410 -10.10 8.04 -15.86
N VAL A 411 -8.94 7.82 -16.47
CA VAL A 411 -8.72 6.79 -17.51
C VAL A 411 -7.58 5.86 -17.11
N VAL A 412 -7.81 4.55 -17.25
CA VAL A 412 -6.79 3.50 -17.05
C VAL A 412 -5.98 3.36 -18.34
N THR A 413 -4.65 3.24 -18.23
CA THR A 413 -3.79 2.92 -19.39
C THR A 413 -4.28 1.68 -20.12
N PRO A 414 -4.24 1.64 -21.47
CA PRO A 414 -4.72 0.48 -22.22
C PRO A 414 -4.03 -0.82 -21.81
N ALA A 415 -4.82 -1.88 -21.64
CA ALA A 415 -4.33 -3.17 -21.17
C ALA A 415 -3.25 -3.76 -22.09
N GLY A 416 -2.22 -4.38 -21.50
CA GLY A 416 -1.15 -5.06 -22.22
C GLY A 416 -0.05 -4.14 -22.80
N GLN A 417 -0.17 -2.82 -22.63
CA GLN A 417 0.90 -1.89 -23.00
C GLN A 417 1.97 -1.79 -21.91
N SER A 418 3.22 -1.54 -22.31
CA SER A 418 4.34 -1.29 -21.40
C SER A 418 5.32 -0.27 -21.99
N GLY A 419 5.94 0.53 -21.14
CA GLY A 419 6.88 1.59 -21.54
C GLY A 419 6.66 2.88 -20.75
N ALA A 420 7.44 3.92 -21.09
CA ALA A 420 7.26 5.25 -20.50
C ALA A 420 5.87 5.80 -20.82
N LEU A 421 5.15 6.29 -19.82
CA LEU A 421 3.90 7.01 -20.02
C LEU A 421 4.25 8.45 -20.40
N GLN A 422 3.76 8.87 -21.57
CA GLN A 422 3.92 10.23 -22.09
C GLN A 422 2.55 10.88 -22.24
N LEU A 423 2.47 12.18 -21.96
CA LEU A 423 1.24 12.97 -22.05
C LEU A 423 1.42 14.13 -23.03
N CYS A 424 0.32 14.50 -23.70
CA CYS A 424 0.33 15.58 -24.68
C CYS A 424 -1.06 16.21 -24.85
N ILE A 425 -1.10 17.42 -25.41
CA ILE A 425 -2.30 18.02 -25.96
C ILE A 425 -2.62 17.37 -27.32
N ASN A 426 -3.90 17.09 -27.58
CA ASN A 426 -4.33 16.52 -28.86
C ASN A 426 -4.42 17.61 -29.92
N ASP A 427 -3.29 17.87 -30.55
CA ASP A 427 -3.13 18.90 -31.56
C ASP A 427 -2.31 18.40 -32.76
N ASP A 428 -2.20 19.21 -33.80
CA ASP A 428 -1.40 18.96 -35.00
C ASP A 428 0.11 19.04 -34.69
N LEU A 429 0.63 17.98 -34.06
CA LEU A 429 1.99 17.92 -33.53
C LEU A 429 3.09 18.19 -34.59
N ASN A 430 2.76 18.03 -35.87
CA ASN A 430 3.67 18.19 -36.99
C ASN A 430 3.36 19.44 -37.86
N ALA A 431 2.43 20.30 -37.43
CA ALA A 431 2.01 21.50 -38.15
C ALA A 431 1.60 21.25 -39.63
N GLN A 432 0.86 20.17 -39.89
CA GLN A 432 0.34 19.80 -41.21
C GLN A 432 -0.83 20.67 -41.69
N TYR A 433 -1.62 21.21 -40.77
CA TYR A 433 -2.88 21.91 -41.01
C TYR A 433 -2.96 23.30 -40.36
N GLY A 434 -1.99 23.68 -39.55
CA GLY A 434 -1.98 24.96 -38.83
C GLY A 434 -0.62 25.31 -38.22
N ALA A 435 -0.65 26.11 -37.15
CA ALA A 435 0.55 26.47 -36.40
C ALA A 435 1.10 25.32 -35.54
N GLY A 436 0.35 24.23 -35.42
CA GLY A 436 0.66 23.11 -34.54
C GLY A 436 0.82 23.62 -33.10
N LEU A 437 1.83 23.14 -32.40
CA LEU A 437 2.03 23.51 -30.99
C LEU A 437 2.51 24.95 -30.74
N ALA A 438 2.76 25.74 -31.80
CA ALA A 438 3.47 27.01 -31.69
C ALA A 438 2.62 28.16 -31.14
N ASP A 439 1.30 28.11 -31.32
CA ASP A 439 0.33 29.09 -30.79
C ASP A 439 -0.46 28.57 -29.59
N ASN A 440 -0.14 27.36 -29.12
CA ASN A 440 -0.74 26.80 -27.91
C ASN A 440 -0.37 27.61 -26.67
N ILE A 441 -1.31 27.72 -25.73
CA ILE A 441 -1.13 28.51 -24.50
C ILE A 441 -1.58 27.70 -23.30
N GLY A 442 -0.82 27.75 -22.21
CA GLY A 442 -1.20 27.20 -20.92
C GLY A 442 -0.67 25.78 -20.68
N SER A 443 -1.14 25.19 -19.59
CA SER A 443 -0.70 23.90 -19.11
C SER A 443 -1.72 23.28 -18.19
N LEU A 444 -1.71 21.95 -18.11
CA LEU A 444 -2.51 21.19 -17.16
C LEU A 444 -1.62 20.61 -16.06
N GLN A 445 -2.19 20.47 -14.86
CA GLN A 445 -1.67 19.57 -13.85
C GLN A 445 -2.42 18.24 -13.95
N VAL A 446 -1.69 17.16 -14.19
CA VAL A 446 -2.25 15.81 -14.35
C VAL A 446 -1.81 14.93 -13.19
N ARG A 447 -2.75 14.17 -12.65
CA ARG A 447 -2.53 13.18 -11.59
C ARG A 447 -2.42 11.79 -12.18
N ILE A 448 -1.41 11.04 -11.77
CA ILE A 448 -1.15 9.66 -12.19
C ILE A 448 -1.03 8.80 -10.92
N ARG A 449 -1.78 7.70 -10.90
CA ARG A 449 -1.71 6.66 -9.86
C ARG A 449 -1.30 5.36 -10.52
N VAL A 450 -0.31 4.67 -9.96
CA VAL A 450 -0.01 3.28 -10.37
C VAL A 450 -1.00 2.35 -9.67
N ALA A 451 -1.61 1.46 -10.43
CA ALA A 451 -2.67 0.53 -10.04
C ALA A 451 -2.28 -0.92 -10.31
#